data_AF-A0A2J8U7T4-F1
#
_entry.id   AF-A0A2J8U7T4-F1
#
_cell.length_a   1.000
_cell.length_b   1.000
_cell.length_c   1.000
_cell.angle_alpha   90.00
_cell.angle_beta   90.00
_cell.angle_gamma   90.00
#
_symmetry.space_group_name_H-M   'P 1'
#
loop_
_entity.id
_entity.type
_entity.pdbx_description
1 polymer ?
#
loop_
_entity_poly.entity_id
_entity_poly.type
_entity_poly.pdbx_seq_one_letter_code
_entity_poly.pdbx_strand_id
1 'polypeptide(L)'
;MDGSGEQPRGGGPTSSEQIMKTGALLLQGFIQDRAGRMGGEAPELALDPVPQDASTKKLSECLKRIGDELDSNMELQRMIAAVDTDSPREVFFRVAADMFSDGNFNWGRVVALFYFASKLVLKALCTKVPELIRTIMGWTLDFLRERLLGWIQDQGGWTVTIFVAGVLTASLTIWKKMG
;
A
#
# COMPACT_ATOMS: atom_id res chain seq x y z
N MET A 1 -42.32 11.81 -25.87
CA MET A 1 -42.01 11.23 -24.55
C MET A 1 -40.52 11.02 -24.52
N ASP A 2 -39.81 12.04 -24.05
CA ASP A 2 -38.35 12.06 -23.97
C ASP A 2 -37.92 11.23 -22.76
N GLY A 3 -37.40 10.03 -23.02
CA GLY A 3 -36.78 9.17 -22.02
C GLY A 3 -35.32 9.54 -21.87
N SER A 4 -35.04 10.64 -21.16
CA SER A 4 -33.70 11.03 -20.76
C SER A 4 -33.15 10.06 -19.71
N GLY A 5 -32.14 9.31 -20.13
CA GLY A 5 -30.92 8.87 -19.44
C GLY A 5 -30.95 8.58 -17.94
N GLU A 6 -30.58 7.35 -17.60
CA GLU A 6 -29.59 7.11 -16.54
C GLU A 6 -28.73 5.91 -16.94
N GLN A 7 -27.55 6.21 -17.48
CA GLN A 7 -26.46 5.26 -17.60
C GLN A 7 -25.77 5.21 -16.22
N PRO A 8 -25.58 4.04 -15.58
CA PRO A 8 -24.97 3.99 -14.27
C PRO A 8 -23.55 4.54 -14.41
N ARG A 9 -23.27 5.63 -13.70
CA ARG A 9 -21.95 6.27 -13.63
C ARG A 9 -20.96 5.26 -13.06
N GLY A 10 -20.31 4.50 -13.92
CA GLY A 10 -19.12 3.72 -13.57
C GLY A 10 -18.14 4.67 -12.91
N GLY A 11 -17.85 4.45 -11.64
CA GLY A 11 -17.06 5.35 -10.82
C GLY A 11 -15.73 5.64 -11.51
N GLY A 12 -15.45 6.92 -11.76
CA GLY A 12 -14.18 7.34 -12.34
C GLY A 12 -12.98 6.92 -11.49
N PRO A 13 -11.74 7.15 -11.96
CA PRO A 13 -10.51 6.78 -11.26
C PRO A 13 -10.36 7.40 -9.86
N THR A 14 -11.15 8.44 -9.56
CA THR A 14 -11.23 9.14 -8.27
C THR A 14 -12.38 8.68 -7.37
N SER A 15 -13.21 7.73 -7.82
CA SER A 15 -14.28 7.18 -6.99
C SER A 15 -13.69 6.43 -5.80
N SER A 16 -14.34 6.54 -4.65
CA SER A 16 -13.89 5.87 -3.43
C SER A 16 -13.81 4.35 -3.61
N GLU A 17 -14.79 3.76 -4.29
CA GLU A 17 -14.80 2.35 -4.64
C GLU A 17 -13.56 1.96 -5.46
N GLN A 18 -13.25 2.72 -6.53
CA GLN A 18 -12.09 2.42 -7.37
C GLN A 18 -10.77 2.63 -6.61
N ILE A 19 -10.64 3.69 -5.81
CA ILE A 19 -9.44 3.94 -5.00
C ILE A 19 -9.21 2.82 -4.00
N MET A 20 -10.26 2.37 -3.31
CA MET A 20 -10.17 1.29 -2.34
C MET A 20 -9.87 -0.05 -3.02
N LYS A 21 -10.51 -0.33 -4.16
CA LYS A 21 -10.26 -1.52 -4.97
C LYS A 21 -8.82 -1.57 -5.46
N THR A 22 -8.31 -0.49 -6.06
CA THR A 22 -6.92 -0.42 -6.50
C THR A 22 -5.95 -0.52 -5.32
N GLY A 23 -6.22 0.15 -4.20
CA GLY A 23 -5.40 0.05 -2.99
C GLY A 23 -5.27 -1.39 -2.47
N ALA A 24 -6.38 -2.13 -2.42
CA ALA A 24 -6.39 -3.55 -2.05
C ALA A 24 -5.56 -4.41 -3.02
N LEU A 25 -5.71 -4.19 -4.33
CA LEU A 25 -4.95 -4.92 -5.35
C LEU A 25 -3.44 -4.65 -5.27
N LEU A 26 -3.05 -3.39 -5.03
CA LEU A 26 -1.65 -3.01 -4.87
C LEU A 26 -1.03 -3.65 -3.62
N LEU A 27 -1.72 -3.57 -2.48
CA LEU A 27 -1.26 -4.17 -1.23
C LEU A 27 -1.11 -5.69 -1.37
N GLN A 28 -2.14 -6.35 -1.92
CA GLN A 28 -2.14 -7.79 -2.13
C GLN A 28 -1.01 -8.22 -3.07
N GLY A 29 -0.89 -7.59 -4.24
CA GLY A 29 0.13 -7.91 -5.23
C GLY A 29 1.55 -7.69 -4.70
N PHE A 30 1.72 -6.71 -3.82
CA PHE A 30 3.00 -6.44 -3.18
C PHE A 30 3.37 -7.50 -2.13
N ILE A 31 2.43 -7.93 -1.30
CA ILE A 31 2.64 -9.00 -0.32
C ILE A 31 2.95 -10.32 -1.03
N GLN A 32 2.17 -10.68 -2.06
CA GLN A 32 2.36 -11.92 -2.83
C GLN A 32 3.74 -11.97 -3.49
N ASP A 33 4.20 -10.86 -4.07
CA ASP A 33 5.54 -10.76 -4.66
C ASP A 33 6.64 -11.10 -3.65
N ARG A 34 6.54 -10.56 -2.44
CA ARG A 34 7.57 -10.76 -1.40
C ARG A 34 7.48 -12.13 -0.74
N ALA A 35 6.27 -12.65 -0.56
CA ALA A 35 6.06 -14.01 -0.05
C ALA A 35 6.64 -15.06 -1.01
N GLY A 36 6.41 -14.90 -2.33
CA GLY A 36 6.95 -15.80 -3.34
C GLY A 36 8.49 -15.84 -3.38
N ARG A 37 9.15 -14.70 -3.14
CA ARG A 37 10.62 -14.62 -3.03
C ARG A 37 11.19 -15.33 -1.79
N MET A 38 10.39 -15.49 -0.74
CA MET A 38 10.77 -16.20 0.48
C MET A 38 10.72 -17.74 0.31
N GLY A 39 10.34 -18.24 -0.87
CA GLY A 39 10.33 -19.68 -1.19
C GLY A 39 9.10 -20.43 -0.70
N GLY A 40 8.06 -19.72 -0.22
CA GLY A 40 6.78 -20.31 0.15
C GLY A 40 5.73 -20.05 -0.92
N GLU A 41 5.11 -21.10 -1.47
CA GLU A 41 3.72 -20.96 -1.90
C GLU A 41 2.95 -20.53 -0.65
N ALA A 42 2.34 -19.36 -0.70
CA ALA A 42 1.50 -18.85 0.39
C ALA A 42 0.02 -19.01 -0.01
N PRO A 43 -0.57 -20.22 0.12
CA PRO A 43 -1.99 -20.43 -0.15
C PRO A 43 -2.90 -19.52 0.70
N GLU A 44 -2.41 -19.04 1.84
CA GLU A 44 -3.13 -18.06 2.69
C GLU A 44 -3.32 -16.69 2.01
N LEU A 45 -2.48 -16.38 1.02
CA LEU A 45 -2.59 -15.21 0.15
C LEU A 45 -3.27 -15.51 -1.18
N ALA A 46 -3.68 -16.75 -1.44
CA ALA A 46 -4.40 -17.15 -2.64
C ALA A 46 -5.84 -16.64 -2.54
N LEU A 47 -6.02 -15.36 -2.87
CA LEU A 47 -7.30 -14.84 -3.31
C LEU A 47 -7.34 -14.91 -4.83
N ASP A 48 -8.55 -15.07 -5.38
CA ASP A 48 -8.76 -15.19 -6.81
C ASP A 48 -7.98 -14.09 -7.56
N PRO A 49 -7.26 -14.44 -8.65
CA PRO A 49 -6.53 -13.46 -9.43
C PRO A 49 -7.54 -12.47 -10.04
N VAL A 50 -7.69 -11.33 -9.38
CA VAL A 50 -8.54 -10.25 -9.87
C VAL A 50 -7.89 -9.70 -11.14
N PRO A 51 -8.62 -9.61 -12.27
CA PRO A 51 -8.11 -9.02 -13.49
C PRO A 51 -7.62 -7.59 -13.22
N GLN A 52 -6.31 -7.40 -13.23
CA GLN A 52 -5.69 -6.08 -13.16
C GLN A 52 -5.65 -5.47 -14.55
N ASP A 53 -6.15 -4.26 -14.69
CA ASP A 53 -5.95 -3.47 -15.89
C ASP A 53 -4.46 -3.10 -16.06
N ALA A 54 -4.08 -2.68 -17.27
CA ALA A 54 -2.69 -2.38 -17.61
C ALA A 54 -2.08 -1.26 -16.74
N SER A 55 -2.88 -0.33 -16.22
CA SER A 55 -2.39 0.75 -15.35
C SER A 55 -2.10 0.22 -13.93
N THR A 56 -2.99 -0.60 -13.38
CA THR A 56 -2.80 -1.25 -12.07
C THR A 56 -1.58 -2.18 -12.07
N LYS A 57 -1.32 -2.87 -13.18
CA LYS A 57 -0.10 -3.68 -13.34
C LYS A 57 1.17 -2.83 -13.26
N LYS A 58 1.22 -1.70 -13.98
CA LYS A 58 2.37 -0.77 -13.94
C LYS A 58 2.60 -0.17 -12.56
N LEU A 59 1.53 0.17 -11.84
CA LEU A 59 1.64 0.62 -10.44
C LEU A 59 2.24 -0.47 -9.56
N SER A 60 1.77 -1.71 -9.71
CA SER A 60 2.28 -2.85 -8.96
C SER A 60 3.78 -3.07 -9.24
N GLU A 61 4.21 -3.00 -10.50
CA GLU A 61 5.63 -3.08 -10.88
C GLU A 61 6.46 -1.95 -10.28
N CYS A 62 5.94 -0.72 -10.27
CA CYS A 62 6.62 0.41 -9.65
C CYS A 62 6.76 0.22 -8.13
N LEU A 63 5.69 -0.19 -7.46
CA LEU A 63 5.69 -0.46 -6.03
C LEU A 63 6.69 -1.58 -5.68
N LYS A 64 6.79 -2.62 -6.51
CA LYS A 64 7.79 -3.69 -6.37
C LYS A 64 9.22 -3.15 -6.42
N ARG A 65 9.54 -2.31 -7.41
CA ARG A 65 10.88 -1.69 -7.53
C ARG A 65 11.22 -0.83 -6.33
N ILE A 66 10.31 0.05 -5.90
CA ILE A 66 10.52 0.90 -4.73
C ILE A 66 10.71 0.04 -3.47
N GLY A 67 9.92 -1.02 -3.32
CA GLY A 67 10.10 -1.95 -2.23
C GLY A 67 11.46 -2.65 -2.23
N ASP A 68 12.07 -2.90 -3.41
CA ASP A 68 13.39 -3.54 -3.52
C ASP A 68 14.48 -2.57 -3.02
N GLU A 69 14.31 -1.27 -3.29
CA GLU A 69 15.15 -0.21 -2.72
C GLU A 69 14.96 -0.11 -1.20
N LEU A 70 13.73 -0.19 -0.70
CA LEU A 70 13.43 -0.17 0.73
C LEU A 70 13.96 -1.41 1.47
N ASP A 71 13.94 -2.59 0.85
CA ASP A 71 14.55 -3.81 1.40
C ASP A 71 16.07 -3.64 1.58
N SER A 72 16.71 -2.85 0.72
CA SER A 72 18.14 -2.56 0.79
C SER A 72 18.50 -1.56 1.90
N ASN A 73 17.51 -0.90 2.52
CA ASN A 73 17.72 0.03 3.63
C ASN A 73 17.84 -0.71 4.97
N MET A 74 19.07 -0.95 5.41
CA MET A 74 19.38 -1.69 6.65
C MET A 74 18.81 -1.06 7.92
N GLU A 75 18.71 0.28 7.99
CA GLU A 75 18.10 0.96 9.14
C GLU A 75 16.60 0.72 9.21
N LEU A 76 15.91 0.82 8.07
CA LEU A 76 14.51 0.48 7.96
C LEU A 76 14.25 -0.98 8.34
N GLN A 77 15.08 -1.91 7.85
CA GLN A 77 14.97 -3.33 8.21
C GLN A 77 15.16 -3.55 9.71
N ARG A 78 16.13 -2.87 10.33
CA ARG A 78 16.39 -2.95 11.79
C ARG A 78 15.19 -2.43 12.60
N MET A 79 14.60 -1.30 12.21
CA MET A 79 13.41 -0.77 12.88
C MET A 79 12.22 -1.72 12.79
N ILE A 80 12.01 -2.33 11.62
CA ILE A 80 10.95 -3.33 11.41
C ILE A 80 11.21 -4.60 12.23
N ALA A 81 12.45 -5.08 12.30
CA ALA A 81 12.81 -6.25 13.09
C ALA A 81 12.58 -6.03 14.59
N ALA A 82 12.82 -4.79 15.07
CA ALA A 82 12.60 -4.39 16.46
C ALA A 82 11.12 -4.19 16.82
N VAL A 83 10.19 -4.24 15.86
CA VAL A 83 8.76 -4.21 16.15
C VAL A 83 8.36 -5.50 16.86
N ASP A 84 8.00 -5.35 18.13
CA ASP A 84 7.42 -6.42 18.92
C ASP A 84 6.08 -6.88 18.32
N THR A 85 5.92 -8.19 18.19
CA THR A 85 4.71 -8.80 17.59
C THR A 85 3.66 -9.20 18.60
N ASP A 86 3.86 -8.88 19.88
CA ASP A 86 2.86 -9.13 20.91
C ASP A 86 1.60 -8.26 20.72
N SER A 87 1.73 -7.09 20.09
CA SER A 87 0.60 -6.20 19.75
C SER A 87 0.76 -5.56 18.37
N PRO A 88 0.60 -6.32 17.28
CA PRO A 88 0.85 -5.85 15.91
C PRO A 88 -0.13 -4.75 15.48
N ARG A 89 -1.32 -4.72 16.08
CA ARG A 89 -2.33 -3.67 15.86
C ARG A 89 -1.86 -2.31 16.35
N GLU A 90 -1.46 -2.23 17.61
CA GLU A 90 -1.04 -0.98 18.23
C GLU A 90 0.21 -0.44 17.55
N VAL A 91 1.15 -1.32 17.21
CA VAL A 91 2.34 -0.90 16.47
C VAL A 91 1.97 -0.39 15.08
N PHE A 92 1.07 -1.07 14.36
CA PHE A 92 0.62 -0.61 13.05
C PHE A 92 0.04 0.80 13.11
N PHE A 93 -0.97 1.02 13.95
CA PHE A 93 -1.63 2.32 14.03
C PHE A 93 -0.73 3.41 14.60
N ARG A 94 0.17 3.10 15.54
CA ARG A 94 1.16 4.06 16.04
C ARG A 94 2.09 4.53 14.93
N VAL A 95 2.73 3.60 14.22
CA VAL A 95 3.65 3.94 13.12
C VAL A 95 2.93 4.69 12.01
N ALA A 96 1.71 4.27 11.65
CA ALA A 96 0.91 4.96 10.64
C ALA A 96 0.53 6.37 11.11
N ALA A 97 0.07 6.56 12.35
CA ALA A 97 -0.28 7.86 12.89
C ALA A 97 0.93 8.80 12.95
N ASP A 98 2.09 8.31 13.42
CA ASP A 98 3.33 9.07 13.51
C ASP A 98 3.82 9.52 12.13
N MET A 99 3.73 8.63 11.12
CA MET A 99 4.15 8.91 9.74
C MET A 99 3.38 10.07 9.10
N PHE A 100 2.13 10.28 9.50
CA PHE A 100 1.25 11.34 8.98
C PHE A 100 0.87 12.38 10.04
N SER A 101 1.62 12.47 11.14
CA SER A 101 1.33 13.33 12.29
C SER A 101 1.48 14.82 12.00
N ASP A 102 2.38 15.18 11.07
CA ASP A 102 2.64 16.56 10.64
C ASP A 102 1.63 17.09 9.61
N GLY A 103 0.61 16.29 9.26
CA GLY A 103 -0.41 16.65 8.28
C GLY A 103 0.07 16.67 6.82
N ASN A 104 1.34 16.31 6.55
CA ASN A 104 1.87 16.28 5.19
C ASN A 104 1.64 14.91 4.54
N PHE A 105 0.99 14.92 3.39
CA PHE A 105 0.72 13.71 2.61
C PHE A 105 1.53 13.72 1.31
N ASN A 106 2.18 12.60 1.00
CA ASN A 106 2.87 12.38 -0.26
C ASN A 106 2.91 10.89 -0.58
N TRP A 107 3.12 10.55 -1.85
CA TRP A 107 3.15 9.16 -2.32
C TRP A 107 4.26 8.34 -1.68
N GLY A 108 5.41 8.94 -1.34
CA GLY A 108 6.49 8.26 -0.63
C GLY A 108 6.05 7.68 0.71
N ARG A 109 5.29 8.44 1.51
CA ARG A 109 4.72 7.97 2.78
C ARG A 109 3.64 6.92 2.59
N VAL A 110 2.78 7.06 1.57
CA VAL A 110 1.78 6.03 1.22
C VAL A 110 2.47 4.71 0.87
N VAL A 111 3.55 4.76 0.08
CA VAL A 111 4.35 3.59 -0.25
C VAL A 111 5.03 2.99 0.98
N ALA A 112 5.60 3.82 1.85
CA ALA A 112 6.22 3.37 3.10
C ALA A 112 5.21 2.67 4.02
N LEU A 113 3.96 3.14 4.09
CA LEU A 113 2.88 2.48 4.83
C LEU A 113 2.57 1.09 4.24
N PHE A 114 2.41 0.99 2.92
CA PHE A 114 2.15 -0.29 2.24
C PHE A 114 3.30 -1.28 2.42
N TYR A 115 4.54 -0.78 2.38
CA TYR A 115 5.74 -1.56 2.67
C TYR A 115 5.81 -2.03 4.11
N PHE A 116 5.51 -1.16 5.06
CA PHE A 116 5.46 -1.55 6.46
C PHE A 116 4.40 -2.62 6.73
N ALA A 117 3.19 -2.45 6.18
CA ALA A 117 2.12 -3.44 6.25
C ALA A 117 2.56 -4.79 5.66
N SER A 118 3.21 -4.79 4.49
CA SER A 118 3.64 -6.04 3.85
C SER A 118 4.68 -6.77 4.70
N LYS A 119 5.61 -6.06 5.33
CA LYS A 119 6.62 -6.67 6.23
C LYS A 119 5.98 -7.28 7.48
N LEU A 120 4.95 -6.65 8.06
CA LEU A 120 4.19 -7.26 9.17
C LEU A 120 3.45 -8.52 8.72
N VAL A 121 2.86 -8.52 7.52
CA VAL A 121 2.22 -9.71 6.95
C VAL A 121 3.22 -10.84 6.71
N LEU A 122 4.41 -10.54 6.18
CA LEU A 122 5.46 -11.56 6.00
C LEU A 122 5.92 -12.13 7.34
N LYS A 123 6.05 -11.29 8.39
CA LYS A 123 6.36 -11.76 9.74
C LYS A 123 5.25 -12.70 10.27
N ALA A 124 3.99 -12.36 10.03
CA ALA A 124 2.83 -13.19 10.39
C ALA A 124 2.81 -14.54 9.66
N LEU A 125 3.17 -14.55 8.36
CA LEU A 125 3.33 -15.76 7.55
C LEU A 125 4.41 -16.69 8.11
N CYS A 126 5.58 -16.15 8.48
CA CYS A 126 6.64 -16.93 9.11
C CYS A 126 6.19 -17.57 10.44
N THR A 127 5.32 -16.90 11.19
CA THR A 127 4.75 -17.41 12.45
C THR A 127 3.51 -18.31 12.26
N LYS A 128 3.06 -18.54 11.01
CA LYS A 128 1.88 -19.34 10.65
C LYS A 128 0.57 -18.89 11.32
N VAL A 129 0.32 -17.57 11.31
CA VAL A 129 -0.91 -16.98 11.85
C VAL A 129 -1.73 -16.35 10.70
N PRO A 130 -2.48 -17.13 9.91
CA PRO A 130 -3.28 -16.65 8.76
C PRO A 130 -4.24 -15.52 9.10
N GLU A 131 -4.87 -15.60 10.29
CA GLU A 131 -5.84 -14.59 10.71
C GLU A 131 -5.22 -13.21 10.84
N LEU A 132 -3.94 -13.15 11.21
CA LEU A 132 -3.23 -11.88 11.35
C LEU A 132 -2.98 -11.22 9.99
N ILE A 133 -2.85 -12.00 8.91
CA ILE A 133 -2.68 -11.51 7.53
C ILE A 133 -3.89 -10.67 7.11
N ARG A 134 -5.08 -11.26 7.20
CA ARG A 134 -6.35 -10.57 6.85
C ARG A 134 -6.55 -9.34 7.71
N THR A 135 -6.18 -9.45 8.99
CA THR A 135 -6.33 -8.38 9.96
C THR A 135 -5.42 -7.18 9.62
N ILE A 136 -4.14 -7.40 9.29
CA ILE A 136 -3.21 -6.32 8.90
C ILE A 136 -3.65 -5.67 7.58
N MET A 137 -4.09 -6.46 6.60
CA MET A 137 -4.64 -5.93 5.36
C MET A 137 -5.87 -5.06 5.63
N GLY A 138 -6.76 -5.51 6.51
CA GLY A 138 -7.92 -4.75 6.99
C GLY A 138 -7.52 -3.40 7.56
N TRP A 139 -6.60 -3.35 8.53
CA TRP A 139 -6.14 -2.10 9.13
C TRP A 139 -5.54 -1.14 8.11
N THR A 140 -4.79 -1.67 7.14
CA THR A 140 -4.18 -0.85 6.08
C THR A 140 -5.24 -0.21 5.20
N LEU A 141 -6.29 -0.97 4.84
CA LEU A 141 -7.40 -0.46 4.04
C LEU A 141 -8.32 0.47 4.84
N ASP A 142 -8.49 0.25 6.14
CA ASP A 142 -9.24 1.16 7.00
C ASP A 142 -8.49 2.49 7.14
N PHE A 143 -7.17 2.46 7.36
CA PHE A 143 -6.36 3.68 7.37
C PHE A 143 -6.38 4.39 6.02
N LEU A 144 -6.31 3.66 4.90
CA LEU A 144 -6.45 4.21 3.55
C LEU A 144 -7.79 4.94 3.42
N ARG A 145 -8.89 4.31 3.84
CA ARG A 145 -10.24 4.87 3.76
C ARG A 145 -10.41 6.12 4.64
N GLU A 146 -9.93 6.07 5.87
CA GLU A 146 -10.18 7.10 6.88
C GLU A 146 -9.25 8.31 6.76
N ARG A 147 -8.00 8.10 6.34
CA ARG A 147 -6.95 9.13 6.41
C ARG A 147 -6.41 9.56 5.06
N LEU A 148 -6.36 8.66 4.08
CA LEU A 148 -5.68 8.92 2.80
C LEU A 148 -6.65 9.12 1.64
N LEU A 149 -7.89 8.64 1.76
CA LEU A 149 -8.87 8.63 0.67
C LEU A 149 -9.08 10.02 0.06
N GLY A 150 -9.39 11.02 0.89
CA GLY A 150 -9.61 12.39 0.41
C GLY A 150 -8.38 12.95 -0.31
N TRP A 151 -7.19 12.76 0.27
CA TRP A 151 -5.96 13.21 -0.37
C TRP A 151 -5.71 12.51 -1.72
N ILE A 152 -5.92 11.19 -1.82
CA ILE A 152 -5.77 10.45 -3.08
C ILE A 152 -6.79 10.93 -4.12
N GLN A 153 -8.00 11.29 -3.71
CA GLN A 153 -9.00 11.89 -4.59
C GLN A 153 -8.52 13.23 -5.15
N ASP A 154 -7.94 14.09 -4.30
CA ASP A 154 -7.37 15.38 -4.70
C ASP A 154 -6.17 15.21 -5.66
N GLN A 155 -5.44 14.09 -5.55
CA GLN A 155 -4.38 13.72 -6.49
C GLN A 155 -4.90 13.12 -7.80
N GLY A 156 -6.21 12.96 -8.00
CA GLY A 156 -6.78 12.36 -9.20
C GLY A 156 -6.78 10.82 -9.20
N GLY A 157 -6.62 10.19 -8.04
CA GLY A 157 -6.59 8.73 -7.88
C GLY A 157 -5.18 8.14 -8.00
N TRP A 158 -5.11 6.82 -8.17
CA TRP A 158 -3.85 6.05 -8.24
C TRP A 158 -3.14 6.14 -9.60
N THR A 159 -3.09 7.29 -10.26
CA THR A 159 -2.51 7.34 -11.61
C THR A 159 -0.99 7.14 -11.60
N VAL A 160 -0.48 6.27 -12.48
CA VAL A 160 0.96 5.88 -12.56
C VAL A 160 1.87 7.10 -12.63
N THR A 161 1.49 8.10 -13.43
CA THR A 161 2.29 9.32 -13.63
C THR A 161 2.47 10.10 -12.33
N ILE A 162 1.39 10.28 -11.57
CA ILE A 162 1.38 11.05 -10.33
C ILE A 162 2.08 10.27 -9.20
N PHE A 163 1.88 8.96 -9.17
CA PHE A 163 2.52 8.06 -8.22
C PHE A 163 4.05 8.05 -8.39
N VAL A 164 4.54 7.82 -9.62
CA VAL A 164 5.98 7.78 -9.91
C VAL A 164 6.63 9.15 -9.69
N ALA A 165 6.00 10.23 -10.16
CA ALA A 165 6.52 11.58 -9.94
C ALA A 165 6.58 11.95 -8.45
N GLY A 166 5.55 11.58 -7.67
CA GLY A 166 5.51 11.82 -6.24
C GLY A 166 6.58 11.07 -5.46
N VAL A 167 6.82 9.79 -5.80
CA VAL A 167 7.89 9.01 -5.17
C VAL A 167 9.27 9.57 -5.51
N LEU A 168 9.54 9.86 -6.78
CA LEU A 168 10.82 10.45 -7.19
C LEU A 168 11.07 11.80 -6.52
N THR A 169 10.05 12.65 -6.39
CA THR A 169 10.16 13.95 -5.72
C THR A 169 10.43 13.80 -4.23
N ALA A 170 9.77 12.85 -3.56
CA ALA A 170 10.02 12.54 -2.15
C ALA A 170 11.46 12.03 -1.94
N SER A 171 11.95 11.13 -2.79
CA SER A 171 13.32 10.61 -2.71
C SER A 171 14.37 11.70 -2.94
N LEU A 172 14.16 12.59 -3.91
CA LEU A 172 15.08 13.71 -4.19
C LEU A 172 15.13 14.74 -3.06
N THR A 173 14.00 15.02 -2.41
CA THR A 173 13.95 15.97 -1.28
C THR A 173 14.60 15.42 -0.03
N ILE A 174 14.53 14.10 0.21
CA ILE A 174 15.26 13.42 1.28
C ILE A 174 16.77 13.49 1.01
N TRP A 175 17.20 13.21 -0.23
CA TRP A 175 18.63 13.28 -0.60
C TRP A 175 19.22 14.69 -0.47
N LYS A 176 18.45 15.72 -0.85
CA LYS A 176 18.86 17.13 -0.76
C LYS A 176 18.97 17.65 0.68
N LYS A 177 18.33 17.00 1.66
CA LYS A 177 18.47 17.35 3.09
C LYS A 177 19.66 16.68 3.76
N MET A 178 20.30 15.70 3.11
CA MET A 178 21.44 14.94 3.65
C MET A 178 22.78 15.35 3.03
N GLY A 179 22.79 16.29 2.07
CA GLY A 179 24.00 16.89 1.50
C GLY A 179 24.01 18.38 1.75
#